data_AF-A0AAD4YZL5-F1
#
_entry.id   AF-A0AAD4YZL5-F1
#
_cell.length_a   1.000
_cell.length_b   1.000
_cell.length_c   1.000
_cell.angle_alpha   90.00
_cell.angle_beta   90.00
_cell.angle_gamma   90.00
#
_symmetry.space_group_name_H-M   'P 1'
#
loop_
_entity.id
_entity.type
_entity.pdbx_description
1 polymer ?
#
loop_
_entity_poly.entity_id
_entity_poly.type
_entity_poly.pdbx_seq_one_letter_code
_entity_poly.pdbx_strand_id
1 'polypeptide(L)'
;MDSNLDSEWEERRRQMIEEDDARMSTNTQLAAPAATLWTHEQIQQQAPWGGFVVGHSNKRRGRALGHQKLMMDYFVQNHVYTPEDFRRRFQMRHHVFLGLVNDISNVNPYFRHTTDATGNLSFSPHQKLTSALQMLAYASSTNQIDESMRMSKSTSIENLGEFCRTIVHTCKDEYLRQPPHEDLNMSFFFSHLSFFLNP
;
A
#
# COMPACT_ATOMS: atom_id res chain seq x y z
N MET A 1 3.76 -72.91 3.42
CA MET A 1 2.75 -72.11 2.69
C MET A 1 2.60 -70.84 3.51
N ASP A 2 3.15 -69.67 3.19
CA ASP A 2 3.24 -68.95 1.92
C ASP A 2 4.45 -67.99 1.90
N SER A 3 5.67 -68.52 1.86
CA SER A 3 6.91 -67.72 1.79
C SER A 3 7.20 -67.14 0.39
N ASN A 4 6.31 -67.35 -0.58
CA ASN A 4 6.47 -66.88 -1.96
C ASN A 4 5.70 -65.58 -2.24
N LEU A 5 4.62 -65.32 -1.49
CA LEU A 5 3.78 -64.12 -1.65
C LEU A 5 4.47 -62.88 -1.06
N ASP A 6 5.15 -63.01 0.08
CA ASP A 6 5.77 -61.87 0.78
C ASP A 6 6.94 -61.27 -0.02
N SER A 7 7.70 -62.11 -0.73
CA SER A 7 8.79 -61.68 -1.63
C SER A 7 8.27 -60.92 -2.86
N GLU A 8 7.14 -61.34 -3.45
CA GLU A 8 6.51 -60.67 -4.59
C GLU A 8 5.96 -59.27 -4.21
N TRP A 9 5.43 -59.15 -2.98
CA TRP A 9 4.98 -57.87 -2.43
C TRP A 9 6.12 -56.93 -2.06
N GLU A 10 7.28 -57.45 -1.65
CA GLU A 10 8.49 -56.65 -1.44
C GLU A 10 9.12 -56.20 -2.75
N GLU A 11 9.16 -57.05 -3.77
CA GLU A 11 9.66 -56.70 -5.10
C GLU A 11 8.76 -55.68 -5.79
N ARG A 12 7.43 -55.82 -5.71
CA ARG A 12 6.49 -54.81 -6.21
C ARG A 12 6.60 -53.49 -5.46
N ARG A 13 6.83 -53.51 -4.14
CA ARG A 13 7.07 -52.29 -3.36
C ARG A 13 8.38 -51.61 -3.77
N ARG A 14 9.44 -52.37 -4.04
CA ARG A 14 10.72 -51.81 -4.53
C ARG A 14 10.60 -51.23 -5.94
N GLN A 15 9.89 -51.92 -6.84
CA GLN A 15 9.60 -51.41 -8.18
C GLN A 15 8.78 -50.12 -8.17
N MET A 16 7.77 -50.02 -7.28
CA MET A 16 6.98 -48.79 -7.13
C MET A 16 7.82 -47.61 -6.64
N ILE A 17 8.73 -47.84 -5.69
CA ILE A 17 9.64 -46.80 -5.18
C ILE A 17 10.62 -46.37 -6.26
N GLU A 18 11.16 -47.31 -7.03
CA GLU A 18 12.12 -47.01 -8.11
C GLU A 18 11.45 -46.27 -9.29
N GLU A 19 10.20 -46.61 -9.64
CA GLU A 19 9.41 -45.87 -10.63
C GLU A 19 9.04 -44.45 -10.15
N ASP A 20 8.69 -44.28 -8.88
CA ASP A 20 8.41 -42.95 -8.31
C ASP A 20 9.68 -42.10 -8.17
N ASP A 21 10.82 -42.69 -7.81
CA ASP A 21 12.12 -42.01 -7.79
C ASP A 21 12.57 -41.60 -9.20
N ALA A 22 12.32 -42.43 -10.23
CA ALA A 22 12.60 -42.10 -11.62
C ALA A 22 11.69 -40.96 -12.14
N ARG A 23 10.40 -40.96 -11.76
CA ARG A 23 9.46 -39.86 -12.04
C ARG A 23 9.83 -38.59 -11.30
N MET A 24 10.32 -38.70 -10.07
CA MET A 24 10.75 -37.55 -9.27
C MET A 24 12.04 -36.95 -9.83
N SER A 25 12.98 -37.78 -10.30
CA SER A 25 14.22 -37.36 -10.95
C SER A 25 13.98 -36.64 -12.28
N THR A 26 13.09 -37.17 -13.13
CA THR A 26 12.72 -36.54 -14.41
C THR A 26 11.96 -35.21 -14.24
N ASN A 27 11.02 -35.13 -13.29
CA ASN A 27 10.37 -33.86 -12.94
C ASN A 27 11.35 -32.84 -12.37
N THR A 28 12.33 -33.27 -11.57
CA THR A 28 13.37 -32.38 -11.02
C THR A 28 14.30 -31.84 -12.12
N GLN A 29 14.66 -32.67 -13.11
CA GLN A 29 15.48 -32.27 -14.26
C GLN A 29 14.78 -31.25 -15.18
N LEU A 30 13.45 -31.31 -15.29
CA LEU A 30 12.66 -30.35 -16.09
C LEU A 30 12.22 -29.12 -15.27
N ALA A 31 12.09 -29.24 -13.95
CA ALA A 31 11.65 -28.15 -13.07
C ALA A 31 12.64 -26.98 -13.02
N ALA A 32 13.95 -27.25 -13.00
CA ALA A 32 14.98 -26.20 -12.99
C ALA A 32 15.01 -25.36 -14.29
N PRO A 33 15.06 -25.94 -15.50
CA PRO A 33 15.00 -25.17 -16.73
C PRO A 33 13.62 -24.54 -16.93
N ALA A 34 12.52 -25.20 -16.54
CA ALA A 34 11.19 -24.57 -16.59
C ALA A 34 11.12 -23.36 -15.64
N ALA A 35 11.58 -23.47 -14.40
CA ALA A 35 11.62 -22.33 -13.47
C ALA A 35 12.54 -21.20 -13.99
N THR A 36 13.64 -21.55 -14.66
CA THR A 36 14.55 -20.55 -15.26
C THR A 36 13.91 -19.86 -16.48
N LEU A 37 13.16 -20.59 -17.30
CA LEU A 37 12.41 -20.02 -18.43
C LEU A 37 11.24 -19.17 -17.95
N TRP A 38 10.49 -19.62 -16.94
CA TRP A 38 9.43 -18.85 -16.30
C TRP A 38 9.95 -17.58 -15.63
N THR A 39 11.12 -17.63 -14.98
CA THR A 39 11.74 -16.43 -14.40
C THR A 39 12.31 -15.50 -15.48
N HIS A 40 12.95 -16.00 -16.54
CA HIS A 40 13.38 -15.17 -17.68
C HIS A 40 12.19 -14.52 -18.41
N GLU A 41 11.08 -15.24 -18.56
CA GLU A 41 9.84 -14.73 -19.18
C GLU A 41 9.13 -13.69 -18.29
N GLN A 42 9.09 -13.92 -16.96
CA GLN A 42 8.59 -12.92 -16.02
C GLN A 42 9.48 -11.67 -15.94
N ILE A 43 10.80 -11.80 -16.11
CA ILE A 43 11.75 -10.68 -16.14
C ILE A 43 11.64 -9.88 -17.44
N GLN A 44 11.39 -10.53 -18.60
CA GLN A 44 11.14 -9.82 -19.86
C GLN A 44 9.79 -9.09 -19.89
N GLN A 45 8.79 -9.54 -19.12
CA GLN A 45 7.49 -8.87 -19.01
C GLN A 45 7.44 -7.75 -17.95
N GLN A 46 8.38 -7.71 -17.00
CA GLN A 46 8.46 -6.61 -16.03
C GLN A 46 9.44 -5.54 -16.52
N ALA A 47 8.89 -4.48 -17.12
CA ALA A 47 9.67 -3.31 -17.48
C ALA A 47 10.34 -2.68 -16.24
N PRO A 48 11.64 -2.34 -16.30
CA PRO A 48 12.30 -1.59 -15.23
C PRO A 48 11.72 -0.18 -15.21
N TRP A 49 11.10 0.20 -14.10
CA TRP A 49 10.34 1.42 -13.93
C TRP A 49 11.05 2.68 -14.42
N GLY A 50 10.42 3.42 -15.34
CA GLY A 50 10.83 4.79 -15.69
C GLY A 50 10.49 5.22 -17.12
N GLY A 51 9.21 5.32 -17.47
CA GLY A 51 8.81 5.87 -18.77
C GLY A 51 7.32 6.10 -18.94
N PHE A 52 6.96 7.03 -19.84
CA PHE A 52 5.60 7.22 -20.35
C PHE A 52 5.16 5.93 -21.06
N VAL A 53 4.19 5.22 -20.48
CA VAL A 53 3.56 4.06 -21.12
C VAL A 53 2.73 4.56 -22.30
N VAL A 54 3.26 4.41 -23.51
CA VAL A 54 2.54 4.70 -24.76
C VAL A 54 1.21 3.93 -24.74
N GLY A 55 0.10 4.67 -24.75
CA GLY A 55 -1.26 4.12 -24.70
C GLY A 55 -2.05 4.47 -23.43
N HIS A 56 -1.40 4.90 -22.34
CA HIS A 56 -2.11 5.43 -21.17
C HIS A 56 -2.31 6.94 -21.31
N SER A 57 -3.50 7.37 -21.75
CA SER A 57 -3.87 8.78 -21.73
C SER A 57 -4.08 9.26 -20.29
N ASN A 58 -3.44 10.38 -19.92
CA ASN A 58 -3.73 11.03 -18.66
C ASN A 58 -5.13 11.66 -18.73
N LYS A 59 -6.12 10.93 -18.20
CA LYS A 59 -7.50 11.43 -18.10
C LYS A 59 -7.52 12.66 -17.19
N ARG A 60 -8.03 13.78 -17.71
CA ARG A 60 -8.30 14.99 -16.92
C ARG A 60 -9.47 14.75 -15.97
N ARG A 61 -9.18 14.15 -14.81
CA ARG A 61 -10.18 13.77 -13.78
C ARG A 61 -10.77 14.95 -13.00
N GLY A 62 -10.19 16.15 -13.13
CA GLY A 62 -10.63 17.35 -12.42
C GLY A 62 -10.19 17.35 -10.95
N ARG A 63 -8.87 17.37 -10.72
CA ARG A 63 -8.22 17.31 -9.40
C ARG A 63 -8.77 18.38 -8.43
N ALA A 64 -8.96 19.60 -8.92
CA ALA A 64 -9.51 20.73 -8.16
C ALA A 64 -10.96 20.51 -7.71
N LEU A 65 -11.79 19.86 -8.53
CA LEU A 65 -13.18 19.53 -8.15
C LEU A 65 -13.21 18.50 -7.02
N GLY A 66 -12.29 17.53 -7.05
CA GLY A 66 -12.12 16.58 -5.93
C GLY A 66 -11.73 17.29 -4.64
N HIS A 67 -10.87 18.32 -4.72
CA HIS A 67 -10.45 19.11 -3.56
C HIS A 67 -11.64 19.89 -2.99
N GLN A 68 -12.33 20.64 -3.84
CA GLN A 68 -13.47 21.45 -3.43
C GLN A 68 -14.55 20.59 -2.78
N LYS A 69 -14.87 19.43 -3.35
CA LYS A 69 -15.82 18.49 -2.76
C LYS A 69 -15.37 18.05 -1.37
N LEU A 70 -14.12 17.58 -1.22
CA LEU A 70 -13.59 17.16 0.07
C LEU A 70 -13.64 18.28 1.12
N MET A 71 -13.30 19.52 0.72
CA MET A 71 -13.35 20.67 1.63
C MET A 71 -14.79 20.97 2.06
N MET A 72 -15.74 20.97 1.11
CA MET A 72 -17.17 21.22 1.38
C MET A 72 -17.80 20.13 2.24
N ASP A 73 -17.37 18.88 2.08
CA ASP A 73 -17.91 17.74 2.81
C ASP A 73 -17.48 17.73 4.28
N TYR A 74 -16.25 18.18 4.60
CA TYR A 74 -15.65 17.95 5.92
C TYR A 74 -14.99 19.16 6.61
N PHE A 75 -14.42 20.11 5.88
CA PHE A 75 -13.45 21.06 6.46
C PHE A 75 -13.94 22.52 6.51
N VAL A 76 -14.97 22.89 5.74
CA VAL A 76 -15.53 24.24 5.74
C VAL A 76 -16.57 24.43 6.85
N GLN A 77 -16.85 25.68 7.22
CA GLN A 77 -17.73 26.03 8.35
C GLN A 77 -19.16 25.46 8.25
N ASN A 78 -19.68 25.27 7.04
CA ASN A 78 -20.98 24.64 6.77
C ASN A 78 -20.79 23.26 6.11
N HIS A 79 -19.98 22.40 6.72
CA HIS A 79 -19.70 21.07 6.19
C HIS A 79 -20.94 20.16 6.20
N VAL A 80 -21.05 19.28 5.22
CA VAL A 80 -22.19 18.35 5.09
C VAL A 80 -22.19 17.30 6.20
N TYR A 81 -21.01 16.81 6.59
CA TYR A 81 -20.87 15.73 7.56
C TYR A 81 -20.49 16.22 8.95
N THR A 82 -21.14 15.69 9.98
CA THR A 82 -20.85 16.08 11.36
C THR A 82 -19.47 15.59 11.82
N PRO A 83 -18.88 16.16 12.89
CA PRO A 83 -17.64 15.63 13.47
C PRO A 83 -17.74 14.14 13.87
N GLU A 84 -18.92 13.67 14.27
CA GLU A 84 -19.19 12.26 14.53
C GLU A 84 -19.07 11.40 13.27
N ASP A 85 -19.61 11.87 12.14
CA ASP A 85 -19.49 11.20 10.84
C ASP A 85 -18.03 11.17 10.39
N PHE A 86 -17.30 12.27 10.56
CA PHE A 86 -15.86 12.34 10.28
C PHE A 86 -15.11 11.29 11.10
N ARG A 87 -15.38 11.21 12.42
CA ARG A 87 -14.74 10.23 13.29
C ARG A 87 -15.05 8.80 12.87
N ARG A 88 -16.28 8.47 12.47
CA ARG A 88 -16.64 7.13 11.97
C ARG A 88 -15.96 6.78 10.64
N ARG A 89 -15.75 7.78 9.77
CA ARG A 89 -15.19 7.61 8.41
C ARG A 89 -13.68 7.68 8.32
N PHE A 90 -13.02 8.33 9.27
CA PHE A 90 -11.57 8.46 9.31
C PHE A 90 -10.96 7.82 10.55
N GLN A 91 -11.78 7.29 11.46
CA GLN A 91 -11.39 6.74 12.76
C GLN A 91 -10.56 7.71 13.62
N MET A 92 -10.66 9.01 13.35
CA MET A 92 -9.91 10.06 14.05
C MET A 92 -10.74 11.33 14.20
N ARG A 93 -10.39 12.16 15.17
CA ARG A 93 -11.01 13.47 15.35
C ARG A 93 -10.48 14.47 14.32
N HIS A 94 -11.31 15.45 13.96
CA HIS A 94 -10.98 16.44 12.93
C HIS A 94 -9.67 17.21 13.21
N HIS A 95 -9.45 17.63 14.46
CA HIS A 95 -8.22 18.34 14.82
C HIS A 95 -6.95 17.47 14.70
N VAL A 96 -7.06 16.16 14.94
CA VAL A 96 -5.93 15.22 14.77
C VAL A 96 -5.57 15.12 13.30
N PHE A 97 -6.57 15.01 12.42
CA PHE A 97 -6.35 15.02 10.98
C PHE A 97 -5.66 16.31 10.52
N LEU A 98 -6.13 17.47 10.99
CA LEU A 98 -5.52 18.76 10.64
C LEU A 98 -4.07 18.89 11.14
N GLY A 99 -3.79 18.42 12.37
CA GLY A 99 -2.43 18.33 12.89
C GLY A 99 -1.55 17.46 12.01
N LEU A 100 -2.02 16.25 11.66
CA LEU A 100 -1.33 15.31 10.79
C LEU A 100 -1.02 15.91 9.40
N VAL A 101 -1.98 16.62 8.79
CA VAL A 101 -1.76 17.34 7.52
C VAL A 101 -0.62 18.35 7.66
N ASN A 102 -0.63 19.15 8.72
CA ASN A 102 0.39 20.17 8.95
C ASN A 102 1.77 19.53 9.18
N ASP A 103 1.86 18.56 10.08
CA ASP A 103 3.11 17.92 10.48
C ASP A 103 3.76 17.20 9.29
N ILE A 104 2.99 16.41 8.54
CA ILE A 104 3.48 15.72 7.35
C ILE A 104 3.86 16.69 6.24
N SER A 105 3.10 17.76 6.04
CA SER A 105 3.46 18.79 5.06
C SER A 105 4.75 19.52 5.44
N ASN A 106 5.05 19.64 6.73
CA ASN A 106 6.29 20.24 7.21
C ASN A 106 7.48 19.30 7.00
N VAL A 107 7.32 18.02 7.31
CA VAL A 107 8.38 16.99 7.18
C VAL A 107 8.65 16.60 5.73
N ASN A 108 7.60 16.33 4.94
CA ASN A 108 7.73 15.84 3.57
C ASN A 108 7.19 16.88 2.56
N PRO A 109 8.08 17.52 1.75
CA PRO A 109 7.68 18.46 0.70
C PRO A 109 6.70 17.88 -0.32
N TYR A 110 6.67 16.56 -0.52
CA TYR A 110 5.72 15.90 -1.41
C TYR A 110 4.27 16.22 -1.03
N PHE A 111 3.94 16.34 0.25
CA PHE A 111 2.57 16.61 0.68
C PHE A 111 2.18 18.07 0.54
N ARG A 112 3.14 18.98 0.39
CA ARG A 112 2.85 20.40 0.17
C ARG A 112 2.05 20.61 -1.12
N HIS A 113 1.27 21.67 -1.13
CA HIS A 113 0.55 22.10 -2.30
C HIS A 113 1.53 22.81 -3.25
N THR A 114 1.91 22.15 -4.34
CA THR A 114 2.87 22.69 -5.32
C THR A 114 2.18 22.99 -6.63
N THR A 115 2.72 23.91 -7.41
CA THR A 115 2.31 24.12 -8.80
C THR A 115 3.14 23.22 -9.70
N ASP A 116 2.50 22.45 -10.58
CA ASP A 116 3.20 21.67 -11.59
C ASP A 116 3.89 22.59 -12.62
N ALA A 117 4.81 22.03 -13.41
CA ALA A 117 5.53 22.78 -14.45
C ALA A 117 4.60 23.37 -15.54
N THR A 118 3.32 22.99 -15.55
CA THR A 118 2.28 23.50 -16.46
C THR A 118 1.43 24.58 -15.78
N GLY A 119 1.76 24.98 -14.55
CA GLY A 119 1.06 25.99 -13.76
C GLY A 119 -0.23 25.52 -13.09
N ASN A 120 -0.56 24.22 -13.14
CA ASN A 120 -1.73 23.69 -12.42
C ASN A 120 -1.37 23.33 -10.99
N LEU A 121 -2.31 23.52 -10.06
CA LEU A 121 -2.13 23.07 -8.68
C LEU A 121 -2.06 21.55 -8.60
N SER A 122 -1.10 21.06 -7.82
CA SER A 122 -0.99 19.65 -7.43
C SER A 122 -2.20 19.24 -6.59
N PHE A 123 -2.32 17.96 -6.27
CA PHE A 123 -3.27 17.55 -5.23
C PHE A 123 -2.96 18.27 -3.92
N SER A 124 -4.02 18.67 -3.22
CA SER A 124 -3.91 19.30 -1.90
C SER A 124 -3.34 18.31 -0.87
N PRO A 125 -2.66 18.80 0.19
CA PRO A 125 -2.19 17.97 1.30
C PRO A 125 -3.32 17.11 1.90
N HIS A 126 -4.50 17.72 2.07
CA HIS A 126 -5.71 17.06 2.53
C HIS A 126 -6.06 15.85 1.65
N GLN A 127 -6.19 16.04 0.32
CA GLN A 127 -6.51 14.93 -0.59
C GLN A 127 -5.45 13.82 -0.57
N LYS A 128 -4.17 14.19 -0.55
CA LYS A 128 -3.07 13.20 -0.52
C LYS A 128 -3.14 12.34 0.74
N LEU A 129 -3.31 12.99 1.89
CA LEU A 129 -3.41 12.30 3.18
C LEU A 129 -4.69 11.48 3.30
N THR A 130 -5.84 12.03 2.92
CA THR A 130 -7.12 11.30 2.92
C THR A 130 -7.02 10.04 2.06
N SER A 131 -6.38 10.11 0.89
CA SER A 131 -6.14 8.95 0.03
C SER A 131 -5.32 7.88 0.74
N ALA A 132 -4.19 8.26 1.36
CA ALA A 132 -3.32 7.33 2.07
C ALA A 132 -4.04 6.67 3.26
N LEU A 133 -4.75 7.46 4.07
CA LEU A 133 -5.49 6.97 5.24
C LEU A 133 -6.64 6.05 4.85
N GLN A 134 -7.38 6.33 3.76
CA GLN A 134 -8.44 5.42 3.31
C GLN A 134 -7.89 4.08 2.82
N MET A 135 -6.74 4.08 2.13
CA MET A 135 -6.07 2.84 1.74
C MET A 135 -5.61 2.02 2.96
N LEU A 136 -5.15 2.68 4.03
CA LEU A 136 -4.72 2.01 5.26
C LEU A 136 -5.88 1.54 6.13
N ALA A 137 -6.88 2.39 6.37
CA ALA A 137 -7.99 2.14 7.30
C ALA A 137 -8.95 1.06 6.79
N TYR A 138 -9.30 1.15 5.51
CA TYR A 138 -10.44 0.42 4.96
C TYR A 138 -10.03 -0.58 3.88
N ALA A 139 -8.72 -0.75 3.65
CA ALA A 139 -8.21 -1.46 2.49
C ALA A 139 -8.89 -1.00 1.19
N SER A 140 -9.24 0.30 1.10
CA SER A 140 -10.04 0.84 0.01
C SER A 140 -9.34 0.60 -1.32
N SER A 141 -10.09 0.11 -2.30
CA SER A 141 -9.56 -0.04 -3.64
C SER A 141 -9.20 1.32 -4.22
N THR A 142 -8.14 1.36 -5.03
CA THR A 142 -7.74 2.59 -5.71
C THR A 142 -8.81 3.13 -6.66
N ASN A 143 -9.76 2.28 -7.09
CA ASN A 143 -10.89 2.71 -7.92
C ASN A 143 -11.88 3.56 -7.12
N GLN A 144 -12.17 3.20 -5.87
CA GLN A 144 -13.02 3.99 -4.98
C GLN A 144 -12.38 5.36 -4.65
N ILE A 145 -11.05 5.40 -4.56
CA ILE A 145 -10.30 6.64 -4.36
C ILE A 145 -10.30 7.48 -5.64
N ASP A 146 -10.23 6.87 -6.82
CA ASP A 146 -10.38 7.58 -8.10
C ASP A 146 -11.75 8.25 -8.20
N GLU A 147 -12.82 7.57 -7.79
CA GLU A 147 -14.17 8.15 -7.81
C GLU A 147 -14.36 9.28 -6.78
N SER A 148 -13.85 9.10 -5.56
CA SER A 148 -14.05 10.07 -4.47
C SER A 148 -13.10 11.27 -4.54
N MET A 149 -11.82 11.05 -4.83
CA MET A 149 -10.77 12.08 -4.82
C MET A 149 -10.31 12.50 -6.22
N ARG A 150 -10.82 11.85 -7.27
CA ARG A 150 -10.47 12.14 -8.67
C ARG A 150 -8.97 11.97 -8.92
N MET A 151 -8.43 10.89 -8.38
CA MET A 151 -7.01 10.58 -8.31
C MET A 151 -6.70 9.24 -8.97
N SER A 152 -5.70 9.21 -9.86
CA SER A 152 -5.27 7.97 -10.50
C SER A 152 -4.70 6.97 -9.49
N LYS A 153 -4.90 5.68 -9.78
CA LYS A 153 -4.34 4.55 -9.02
C LYS A 153 -2.85 4.72 -8.67
N SER A 154 -2.02 5.08 -9.65
CA SER A 154 -0.57 5.28 -9.44
C SER A 154 -0.30 6.34 -8.38
N THR A 155 -0.99 7.48 -8.45
CA THR A 155 -0.86 8.59 -7.50
C THR A 155 -1.36 8.23 -6.10
N SER A 156 -2.44 7.45 -6.00
CA SER A 156 -2.93 6.98 -4.69
C SER A 156 -1.93 6.04 -4.02
N ILE A 157 -1.34 5.11 -4.78
CA ILE A 157 -0.27 4.22 -4.29
C ILE A 157 0.98 5.03 -3.91
N GLU A 158 1.34 6.03 -4.70
CA GLU A 158 2.46 6.92 -4.42
C GLU A 158 2.24 7.72 -3.13
N ASN A 159 1.04 8.30 -2.93
CA ASN A 159 0.68 8.98 -1.68
C ASN A 159 0.80 8.06 -0.47
N LEU A 160 0.34 6.81 -0.59
CA LEU A 160 0.46 5.82 0.47
C LEU A 160 1.94 5.52 0.77
N GLY A 161 2.75 5.32 -0.26
CA GLY A 161 4.19 5.08 -0.11
C GLY A 161 4.91 6.24 0.58
N GLU A 162 4.66 7.47 0.14
CA GLU A 162 5.22 8.69 0.73
C GLU A 162 4.75 8.89 2.16
N PHE A 163 3.48 8.60 2.46
CA PHE A 163 2.95 8.63 3.82
C PHE A 163 3.70 7.64 4.71
N CYS A 164 3.76 6.37 4.33
CA CYS A 164 4.43 5.33 5.12
C CYS A 164 5.92 5.63 5.32
N ARG A 165 6.62 6.12 4.28
CA ARG A 165 8.03 6.54 4.40
C ARG A 165 8.19 7.69 5.40
N THR A 166 7.29 8.68 5.35
CA THR A 166 7.30 9.82 6.27
C THR A 166 7.08 9.36 7.70
N ILE A 167 6.08 8.50 7.93
CA ILE A 167 5.81 7.93 9.26
C ILE A 167 7.01 7.13 9.77
N VAL A 168 7.56 6.23 8.96
CA VAL A 168 8.74 5.44 9.35
C VAL A 168 9.91 6.36 9.66
N HIS A 169 10.19 7.36 8.83
CA HIS A 169 11.28 8.31 9.07
C HIS A 169 11.09 9.07 10.40
N THR A 170 9.91 9.61 10.63
CA THR A 170 9.58 10.36 11.85
C THR A 170 9.60 9.48 13.09
N CYS A 171 9.16 8.23 12.99
CA CYS A 171 9.10 7.30 14.13
C CYS A 171 10.43 6.56 14.38
N LYS A 172 11.35 6.50 13.41
CA LYS A 172 12.59 5.70 13.50
C LYS A 172 13.53 6.19 14.60
N ASP A 173 13.60 7.50 14.82
CA ASP A 173 14.48 8.07 15.86
C ASP A 173 13.94 7.81 17.29
N GLU A 174 12.62 7.64 17.44
CA GLU A 174 11.96 7.40 18.72
C GLU A 174 11.81 5.92 19.05
N TYR A 175 11.66 5.04 18.06
CA TYR A 175 11.66 3.58 18.30
C TYR A 175 13.04 3.00 18.63
N LEU A 176 14.12 3.71 18.30
CA LEU A 176 15.50 3.33 18.62
C LEU A 176 16.04 4.06 19.87
N ARG A 177 15.23 4.89 20.53
CA ARG A 177 15.64 5.69 21.71
C ARG A 177 14.56 5.69 22.78
N GLN A 178 14.92 5.39 24.03
CA GLN A 178 14.00 5.52 25.17
C GLN A 178 13.53 6.99 25.27
N PRO A 179 12.21 7.29 25.30
CA PRO A 179 11.74 8.67 25.11
C PRO A 179 12.08 9.53 26.34
N PRO A 180 12.70 10.71 26.17
CA PRO A 180 12.74 11.72 27.21
C PRO A 180 11.36 12.40 27.32
N HIS A 181 10.99 12.81 28.52
CA HIS A 181 9.65 13.24 28.93
C HIS A 181 9.12 14.54 28.27
N GLU A 182 9.77 15.05 27.21
CA GLU A 182 9.51 16.40 26.67
C GLU A 182 9.04 16.46 25.21
N ASP A 183 8.94 15.34 24.48
CA ASP A 183 8.48 15.33 23.09
C ASP A 183 6.94 15.24 22.97
N LEU A 184 6.24 16.28 23.45
CA LEU A 184 4.77 16.35 23.50
C LEU A 184 4.10 16.28 22.12
N ASN A 185 4.77 16.76 21.07
CA ASN A 185 4.20 16.80 19.71
C ASN A 185 4.24 15.41 19.04
N MET A 186 5.34 14.67 19.23
CA MET A 186 5.50 13.31 18.72
C MET A 186 4.69 12.30 19.52
N SER A 187 4.66 12.43 20.85
CA SER A 187 3.83 11.59 21.72
C SER A 187 2.34 11.65 21.34
N PHE A 188 1.83 12.83 20.97
CA PHE A 188 0.45 13.00 20.52
C PHE A 188 0.18 12.30 19.18
N PHE A 189 1.10 12.46 18.23
CA PHE A 189 1.08 11.82 16.92
C PHE A 189 1.12 10.29 17.04
N PHE A 190 1.99 9.79 17.94
CA PHE A 190 2.25 8.38 18.17
C PHE A 190 1.10 7.68 18.91
N SER A 191 0.60 8.28 20.00
CA SER A 191 -0.53 7.77 20.78
C SER A 191 -1.81 7.62 19.94
N HIS A 192 -2.04 8.51 18.97
CA HIS A 192 -3.22 8.45 18.11
C HIS A 192 -3.05 7.53 16.90
N LEU A 193 -1.84 7.38 16.34
CA LEU A 193 -1.56 6.39 15.29
C LEU A 193 -1.49 4.96 15.84
N SER A 194 -1.05 4.76 17.09
CA SER A 194 -1.05 3.43 17.71
C SER A 194 -2.48 2.92 17.97
N PHE A 195 -3.43 3.82 18.25
CA PHE A 195 -4.87 3.50 18.34
C PHE A 195 -5.43 2.97 17.01
N PHE A 196 -4.82 3.33 15.89
CA PHE A 196 -5.25 2.92 14.56
C PHE A 196 -4.60 1.63 14.08
N LEU A 197 -3.41 1.28 14.59
CA LEU A 197 -2.62 0.11 14.17
C LEU A 197 -2.73 -1.11 15.12
N ASN A 198 -3.44 -1.01 16.24
CA ASN A 198 -3.75 -2.14 17.12
C ASN A 198 -5.27 -2.29 17.27
N PRO A 199 -5.87 -3.41 16.84
CA PRO A 199 -7.31 -3.68 17.00
C PRO A 199 -7.72 -3.97 18.45
#